data_AF-A0A947CY86-F1
#
_entry.id   AF-A0A947CY86-F1
#
_cell.length_a   1.000
_cell.length_b   1.000
_cell.length_c   1.000
_cell.angle_alpha   90.00
_cell.angle_beta   90.00
_cell.angle_gamma   90.00
#
_symmetry.space_group_name_H-M   'P 1'
#
loop_
_entity.id
_entity.type
_entity.pdbx_description
1 polymer ?
#
loop_
_entity_poly.entity_id
_entity_poly.type
_entity_poly.pdbx_seq_one_letter_code
_entity_poly.pdbx_strand_id
1 'polypeptide(L)'
;AKSDEQWPEPAKPEAPYDPHDWNARPETDSPPPTRVAVQTDHEALGHRPIQVVPVPEVPESGLWPAARYALSFVRARWQRRKAIKKLRGHIGEDTGRLDAVLGRLGAEARAVDVRTPALAAENEAIDSAERRRTKLDHDCAELGNRRAEENSRFAEIETERQAKVTEAESILEKAQNELGSLEAQRRSLRDKRKAADKKQKSYVKAADDREGEADKRQLGSEQEQLRASARTLRQDAADLDPERQDIERRLSALEKPISKVTAKVETLKAELESVRRSLNDAKEGHRLRLAEIEAEQGRKTRELAQAESEIQRRLITLGTLVNLNRIERPEFDDAYDQIDRLRGAIGGRSNEIDRLAAERDAYDKGSIIRGALTVAGAVLILLTVVLILVAAL
;
A
#
# COMPACT_ATOMS: atom_id res chain seq x y z
N ALA A 1 26.79 60.29 -8.70
CA ALA A 1 27.73 59.17 -8.84
C ALA A 1 26.98 58.03 -9.54
N LYS A 2 27.18 57.87 -10.84
CA LYS A 2 26.68 56.74 -11.62
C LYS A 2 27.76 55.68 -11.58
N SER A 3 27.47 54.53 -10.98
CA SER A 3 28.36 53.38 -10.93
C SER A 3 28.30 52.65 -12.27
N ASP A 4 29.43 52.64 -12.98
CA ASP A 4 29.62 51.92 -14.23
C ASP A 4 29.48 50.41 -13.99
N GLU A 5 28.46 49.83 -14.61
CA GLU A 5 28.16 48.42 -14.59
C GLU A 5 29.01 47.72 -15.65
N GLN A 6 30.16 47.21 -15.21
CA GLN A 6 31.14 46.54 -16.05
C GLN A 6 30.73 45.08 -16.26
N TRP A 7 30.20 44.78 -17.45
CA TRP A 7 29.85 43.42 -17.87
C TRP A 7 31.10 42.55 -18.02
N PRO A 8 31.09 41.29 -17.52
CA PRO A 8 32.21 40.38 -17.69
C PRO A 8 32.37 39.97 -19.17
N GLU A 9 33.60 40.03 -19.67
CA GLU A 9 33.96 39.57 -21.01
C GLU A 9 33.59 38.09 -21.21
N PRO A 10 33.06 37.70 -22.39
CA PRO A 10 32.78 36.31 -22.71
C PRO A 10 34.08 35.50 -22.76
N ALA A 11 34.08 34.37 -22.05
CA ALA A 11 35.21 33.43 -22.03
C ALA A 11 35.59 33.02 -23.46
N LYS A 12 36.91 33.07 -23.74
CA LYS A 12 37.48 32.59 -25.00
C LYS A 12 37.08 31.12 -25.22
N PRO A 13 36.65 30.74 -26.44
CA PRO A 13 36.34 29.35 -26.74
C PRO A 13 37.60 28.49 -26.55
N GLU A 14 37.47 27.47 -25.71
CA GLU A 14 38.50 26.44 -25.54
C GLU A 14 38.78 25.78 -26.89
N ALA A 15 40.07 25.60 -27.18
CA ALA A 15 40.52 24.96 -28.40
C ALA A 15 39.93 23.53 -28.51
N PRO A 16 39.57 23.09 -29.73
CA PRO A 16 38.98 21.78 -29.93
C PRO A 16 39.93 20.67 -29.45
N TYR A 17 39.41 19.81 -28.57
CA TYR A 17 40.03 18.58 -28.12
C TYR A 17 40.38 17.70 -29.32
N ASP A 18 41.67 17.47 -29.56
CA ASP A 18 42.17 16.52 -30.56
C ASP A 18 42.21 15.10 -29.93
N PRO A 19 41.35 14.17 -30.35
CA PRO A 19 41.27 12.83 -29.76
C PRO A 19 42.43 11.90 -30.17
N HIS A 20 43.46 12.38 -30.87
CA HIS A 20 44.53 11.54 -31.41
C HIS A 20 45.93 11.67 -30.76
N ASP A 21 46.12 12.48 -29.71
CA ASP A 21 47.43 12.61 -29.03
C ASP A 21 47.62 11.59 -27.89
N TRP A 22 47.67 10.30 -28.23
CA TRP A 22 47.90 9.20 -27.26
C TRP A 22 49.37 8.75 -27.16
N ASN A 23 50.29 9.35 -27.93
CA ASN A 23 51.65 8.81 -28.10
C ASN A 23 52.75 9.55 -27.34
N ALA A 24 52.43 10.51 -26.47
CA ALA A 24 53.42 11.15 -25.60
C ALA A 24 53.33 10.59 -24.16
N ARG A 25 53.77 9.35 -23.94
CA ARG A 25 54.16 8.87 -22.60
C ARG A 25 55.65 8.50 -22.59
N PRO A 26 56.45 9.04 -21.66
CA PRO A 26 57.82 8.58 -21.45
C PRO A 26 57.80 7.14 -20.92
N GLU A 27 58.48 6.24 -21.63
CA GLU A 27 58.78 4.87 -21.20
C GLU A 27 59.78 4.91 -20.04
N THR A 28 59.30 4.85 -18.79
CA THR A 28 60.12 4.38 -17.67
C THR A 28 59.25 3.69 -16.63
N ASP A 29 59.83 2.62 -16.08
CA ASP A 29 59.46 1.86 -14.90
C ASP A 29 58.52 0.67 -15.12
N SER A 30 59.20 -0.47 -15.19
CA SER A 30 58.68 -1.83 -15.11
C SER A 30 57.60 -1.96 -14.04
N PRO A 31 56.53 -2.73 -14.29
CA PRO A 31 55.55 -3.01 -13.25
C PRO A 31 56.24 -3.66 -12.05
N PRO A 32 55.92 -3.28 -10.81
CA PRO A 32 56.46 -3.94 -9.64
C PRO A 32 56.11 -5.43 -9.72
N PRO A 33 57.01 -6.32 -9.28
CA PRO A 33 56.77 -7.75 -9.33
C PRO A 33 55.58 -8.07 -8.42
N THR A 34 54.43 -8.37 -9.03
CA THR A 34 53.30 -8.96 -8.33
C THR A 34 53.73 -10.35 -7.88
N ARG A 35 54.37 -10.44 -6.73
CA ARG A 35 54.70 -11.70 -6.07
C ARG A 35 53.40 -12.29 -5.53
N VAL A 36 52.60 -12.86 -6.42
CA VAL A 36 51.54 -13.78 -6.04
C VAL A 36 52.25 -15.05 -5.58
N ALA A 37 52.59 -15.10 -4.30
CA ALA A 37 52.92 -16.36 -3.67
C ALA A 37 51.65 -17.22 -3.74
N VAL A 38 51.59 -18.11 -4.73
CA VAL A 38 50.60 -19.18 -4.78
C VAL A 38 50.98 -20.14 -3.64
N GLN A 39 50.52 -19.83 -2.42
CA GLN A 39 50.55 -20.78 -1.32
C GLN A 39 49.48 -21.85 -1.59
N THR A 40 49.91 -22.99 -2.10
CA THR A 40 49.13 -24.21 -2.31
C THR A 40 48.86 -24.99 -1.02
N ASP A 41 48.72 -24.34 0.13
CA ASP A 41 48.32 -25.02 1.37
C ASP A 41 46.80 -25.00 1.51
N HIS A 42 46.12 -25.67 0.56
CA HIS A 42 44.66 -25.78 0.51
C HIS A 42 44.05 -26.53 1.72
N GLU A 43 44.87 -27.25 2.50
CA GLU A 43 44.42 -27.99 3.69
C GLU A 43 44.19 -27.10 4.92
N ALA A 44 44.86 -25.95 5.03
CA ALA A 44 44.78 -25.09 6.21
C ALA A 44 43.44 -24.34 6.34
N LEU A 45 42.66 -24.21 5.27
CA LEU A 45 41.41 -23.42 5.23
C LEU A 45 40.14 -24.26 5.48
N GLY A 46 40.28 -25.50 5.94
CA GLY A 46 39.13 -26.34 6.35
C GLY A 46 38.20 -26.75 5.20
N HIS A 47 38.62 -26.56 3.94
CA HIS A 47 37.84 -26.97 2.79
C HIS A 47 37.99 -28.49 2.56
N ARG A 48 37.05 -29.27 3.11
CA ARG A 48 36.96 -30.69 2.78
C ARG A 48 36.41 -30.84 1.35
N PRO A 49 37.13 -31.48 0.42
CA PRO A 49 36.64 -31.68 -0.94
C PRO A 49 35.33 -32.47 -0.90
N ILE A 50 34.39 -32.11 -1.78
CA ILE A 50 33.10 -32.81 -1.82
C ILE A 50 33.35 -34.18 -2.44
N GLN A 51 33.23 -35.23 -1.64
CA GLN A 51 33.35 -36.59 -2.13
C GLN A 51 32.21 -36.89 -3.11
N VAL A 52 32.55 -37.03 -4.38
CA VAL A 52 31.67 -37.48 -5.46
C VAL A 52 32.07 -38.88 -5.91
N VAL A 53 31.11 -39.66 -6.43
CA VAL A 53 31.43 -40.99 -6.99
C VAL A 53 32.46 -40.83 -8.11
N PRO A 54 33.55 -41.63 -8.10
CA PRO A 54 34.59 -41.56 -9.15
C PRO A 54 33.97 -41.80 -10.52
N VAL A 55 34.57 -41.20 -11.55
CA VAL A 55 34.14 -41.46 -12.94
C VAL A 55 34.37 -42.95 -13.21
N PRO A 56 33.36 -43.70 -13.69
CA PRO A 56 33.55 -45.09 -14.03
C PRO A 56 34.62 -45.21 -15.13
N GLU A 57 35.45 -46.25 -15.06
CA GLU A 57 36.44 -46.54 -16.10
C GLU A 57 35.75 -46.94 -17.41
N VAL A 58 36.43 -46.71 -18.54
CA VAL A 58 35.93 -47.05 -19.87
C VAL A 58 35.61 -48.56 -19.90
N PRO A 59 34.38 -48.95 -20.26
CA PRO A 59 33.98 -50.34 -20.18
C PRO A 59 34.70 -51.16 -21.25
N GLU A 60 34.95 -52.44 -20.94
CA GLU A 60 35.33 -53.43 -21.95
C GLU A 60 34.24 -53.55 -23.03
N SER A 61 34.62 -54.02 -24.23
CA SER A 61 33.70 -54.15 -25.36
C SER A 61 32.52 -55.07 -25.03
N GLY A 62 31.29 -54.55 -25.14
CA GLY A 62 30.07 -55.33 -24.93
C GLY A 62 28.85 -54.46 -24.61
N LEU A 63 27.65 -54.96 -24.91
CA LEU A 63 26.40 -54.21 -24.70
C LEU A 63 26.08 -54.02 -23.21
N TRP A 64 26.29 -55.06 -22.40
CA TRP A 64 26.00 -55.04 -20.97
C TRP A 64 26.96 -54.13 -20.17
N PRO A 65 28.30 -54.23 -20.33
CA PRO A 65 29.23 -53.26 -19.75
C PRO A 65 28.95 -51.82 -20.17
N ALA A 66 28.60 -51.58 -21.44
CA ALA A 66 28.24 -50.25 -21.93
C ALA A 66 26.97 -49.69 -21.25
N ALA A 67 25.94 -50.52 -21.03
CA ALA A 67 24.71 -50.11 -20.33
C ALA A 67 24.99 -49.76 -18.85
N ARG A 68 25.76 -50.61 -18.14
CA ARG A 68 26.16 -50.35 -16.74
C ARG A 68 27.03 -49.09 -16.62
N TYR A 69 27.95 -48.90 -17.57
CA TYR A 69 28.75 -47.68 -17.67
C TYR A 69 27.86 -46.45 -17.87
N ALA A 70 26.91 -46.49 -18.81
CA ALA A 70 26.00 -45.37 -19.05
C ALA A 70 25.18 -45.00 -17.80
N LEU A 71 24.63 -45.97 -17.07
CA LEU A 71 23.86 -45.72 -15.84
C LEU A 71 24.74 -45.14 -14.71
N SER A 72 25.90 -45.75 -14.45
CA SER A 72 26.84 -45.26 -13.44
C SER A 72 27.37 -43.87 -13.78
N PHE A 73 27.65 -43.61 -15.05
CA PHE A 73 28.05 -42.31 -15.56
C PHE A 73 26.96 -41.26 -15.38
N VAL A 74 25.69 -41.57 -15.73
CA VAL A 74 24.56 -40.64 -15.54
C VAL A 74 24.42 -40.27 -14.06
N ARG A 75 24.52 -41.25 -13.15
CA ARG A 75 24.50 -41.02 -11.70
C ARG A 75 25.67 -40.13 -11.25
N ALA A 76 26.89 -40.44 -11.68
CA ALA A 76 28.10 -39.69 -11.35
C ALA A 76 28.05 -38.25 -11.89
N ARG A 77 27.51 -38.04 -13.10
CA ARG A 77 27.27 -36.72 -13.71
C ARG A 77 26.23 -35.92 -12.93
N TRP A 78 25.15 -36.55 -12.49
CA TRP A 78 24.12 -35.88 -11.70
C TRP A 78 24.66 -35.45 -10.32
N GLN A 79 25.42 -36.31 -9.65
CA GLN A 79 26.09 -35.97 -8.39
C GLN A 79 27.06 -34.81 -8.54
N ARG A 80 27.92 -34.80 -9.59
CA ARG A 80 28.82 -33.68 -9.89
C ARG A 80 28.07 -32.39 -10.16
N ARG A 81 26.98 -32.43 -10.93
CA ARG A 81 26.12 -31.24 -11.15
C ARG A 81 25.55 -30.69 -9.84
N LYS A 82 25.08 -31.57 -8.95
CA LYS A 82 24.56 -31.19 -7.63
C LYS A 82 25.68 -30.61 -6.74
N ALA A 83 26.86 -31.21 -6.75
CA ALA A 83 28.04 -30.73 -6.02
C ALA A 83 28.47 -29.34 -6.51
N ILE A 84 28.59 -29.13 -7.83
CA ILE A 84 28.90 -27.83 -8.43
C ILE A 84 27.85 -26.78 -8.03
N LYS A 85 26.55 -27.12 -8.09
CA LYS A 85 25.49 -26.20 -7.66
C LYS A 85 25.63 -25.82 -6.19
N LYS A 86 25.97 -26.78 -5.32
CA LYS A 86 26.20 -26.54 -3.89
C LYS A 86 27.42 -25.65 -3.66
N LEU A 87 28.54 -25.92 -4.34
CA LEU A 87 29.75 -25.10 -4.26
C LEU A 87 29.50 -23.66 -4.73
N ARG A 88 28.74 -23.45 -5.81
CA ARG A 88 28.33 -22.11 -6.24
C ARG A 88 27.51 -21.38 -5.19
N GLY A 89 26.58 -22.07 -4.52
CA GLY A 89 25.84 -21.51 -3.38
C GLY A 89 26.77 -21.07 -2.25
N HIS A 90 27.70 -21.93 -1.85
CA HIS A 90 28.69 -21.61 -0.82
C HIS A 90 29.63 -20.47 -1.23
N ILE A 91 30.04 -20.38 -2.51
CA ILE A 91 30.81 -19.23 -3.01
C ILE A 91 29.99 -17.95 -2.86
N GLY A 92 28.71 -17.95 -3.22
CA GLY A 92 27.83 -16.80 -3.02
C GLY A 92 27.72 -16.37 -1.55
N GLU A 93 27.62 -17.33 -0.62
CA GLU A 93 27.64 -17.05 0.82
C GLU A 93 28.97 -16.44 1.28
N ASP A 94 30.11 -16.99 0.85
CA ASP A 94 31.43 -16.45 1.20
C ASP A 94 31.69 -15.08 0.56
N THR A 95 31.23 -14.84 -0.68
CA THR A 95 31.28 -13.53 -1.32
C THR A 95 30.46 -12.51 -0.53
N GLY A 96 29.26 -12.86 -0.09
CA GLY A 96 28.46 -11.97 0.76
C GLY A 96 29.12 -11.67 2.11
N ARG A 97 29.81 -12.67 2.72
CA ARG A 97 30.62 -12.46 3.94
C ARG A 97 31.83 -11.57 3.66
N LEU A 98 32.50 -11.75 2.52
CA LEU A 98 33.63 -10.93 2.10
C LEU A 98 33.19 -9.47 1.94
N ASP A 99 32.09 -9.22 1.24
CA ASP A 99 31.51 -7.88 1.08
C ASP A 99 31.17 -7.26 2.44
N ALA A 100 30.62 -8.04 3.38
CA ALA A 100 30.34 -7.55 4.74
C ALA A 100 31.61 -7.19 5.52
N VAL A 101 32.69 -7.98 5.40
CA VAL A 101 33.99 -7.68 6.04
C VAL A 101 34.61 -6.44 5.40
N LEU A 102 34.56 -6.31 4.07
CA LEU A 102 35.03 -5.12 3.36
C LEU A 102 34.23 -3.87 3.75
N GLY A 103 32.90 -3.98 3.87
CA GLY A 103 32.05 -2.89 4.35
C GLY A 103 32.42 -2.43 5.77
N ARG A 104 32.70 -3.38 6.68
CA ARG A 104 33.19 -3.07 8.04
C ARG A 104 34.55 -2.40 8.02
N LEU A 105 35.50 -2.93 7.25
CA LEU A 105 36.83 -2.35 7.08
C LEU A 105 36.74 -0.91 6.53
N GLY A 106 35.85 -0.64 5.57
CA GLY A 106 35.59 0.70 5.08
C GLY A 106 35.00 1.62 6.15
N ALA A 107 34.06 1.13 6.96
CA ALA A 107 33.49 1.89 8.07
C ALA A 107 34.53 2.21 9.16
N GLU A 108 35.38 1.25 9.52
CA GLU A 108 36.49 1.44 10.46
C GLU A 108 37.51 2.43 9.90
N ALA A 109 37.90 2.31 8.63
CA ALA A 109 38.81 3.26 7.99
C ALA A 109 38.26 4.70 8.00
N ARG A 110 36.95 4.86 7.83
CA ARG A 110 36.26 6.15 7.96
C ARG A 110 36.24 6.63 9.42
N ALA A 111 35.99 5.74 10.38
CA ALA A 111 35.97 6.07 11.81
C ALA A 111 37.33 6.55 12.34
N VAL A 112 38.44 6.00 11.85
CA VAL A 112 39.81 6.41 12.20
C VAL A 112 40.36 7.48 11.24
N ASP A 113 39.51 8.07 10.39
CA ASP A 113 39.82 9.19 9.49
C ASP A 113 41.06 8.95 8.62
N VAL A 114 41.13 7.78 7.98
CA VAL A 114 42.24 7.44 7.09
C VAL A 114 42.15 8.25 5.80
N ARG A 115 42.95 9.34 5.74
CA ARG A 115 43.01 10.25 4.58
C ARG A 115 44.25 9.97 3.74
N THR A 116 44.11 9.10 2.76
CA THR A 116 45.07 8.98 1.67
C THR A 116 44.47 9.52 0.36
N PRO A 117 45.28 10.02 -0.58
CA PRO A 117 44.75 10.54 -1.85
C PRO A 117 43.91 9.52 -2.61
N ALA A 118 44.23 8.22 -2.48
CA ALA A 118 43.49 7.13 -3.09
C ALA A 118 42.06 6.95 -2.53
N LEU A 119 41.78 7.44 -1.32
CA LEU A 119 40.48 7.31 -0.65
C LEU A 119 39.66 8.61 -0.68
N ALA A 120 40.27 9.74 -1.07
CA ALA A 120 39.65 11.06 -0.95
C ALA A 120 38.32 11.18 -1.70
N ALA A 121 38.27 10.73 -2.95
CA ALA A 121 37.06 10.79 -3.78
C ALA A 121 35.91 9.93 -3.22
N GLU A 122 36.22 8.75 -2.69
CA GLU A 122 35.20 7.88 -2.10
C GLU A 122 34.69 8.44 -0.78
N ASN A 123 35.58 8.99 0.06
CA ASN A 123 35.19 9.66 1.30
C ASN A 123 34.28 10.87 1.05
N GLU A 124 34.61 11.72 0.08
CA GLU A 124 33.76 12.86 -0.31
C GLU A 124 32.38 12.39 -0.80
N ALA A 125 32.35 11.33 -1.59
CA ALA A 125 31.09 10.79 -2.09
C ALA A 125 30.22 10.20 -0.97
N ILE A 126 30.82 9.52 0.01
CA ILE A 126 30.10 9.06 1.22
C ILE A 126 29.60 10.25 2.03
N ASP A 127 30.41 11.30 2.25
CA ASP A 127 29.98 12.53 2.93
C ASP A 127 28.75 13.14 2.26
N SER A 128 28.76 13.21 0.92
CA SER A 128 27.63 13.76 0.15
C SER A 128 26.36 12.92 0.32
N ALA A 129 26.50 11.59 0.36
CA ALA A 129 25.39 10.66 0.54
C ALA A 129 24.85 10.70 1.98
N GLU A 130 25.72 10.82 2.99
CA GLU A 130 25.33 10.98 4.40
C GLU A 130 24.61 12.30 4.66
N ARG A 131 25.08 13.41 4.06
CA ARG A 131 24.37 14.70 4.10
C ARG A 131 22.99 14.58 3.47
N ARG A 132 22.89 13.89 2.32
CA ARG A 132 21.60 13.62 1.66
C ARG A 132 20.68 12.77 2.55
N ARG A 133 21.19 11.69 3.16
CA ARG A 133 20.42 10.86 4.11
C ARG A 133 19.89 11.69 5.27
N THR A 134 20.75 12.48 5.91
CA THR A 134 20.37 13.33 7.05
C THR A 134 19.31 14.35 6.67
N LYS A 135 19.40 14.94 5.48
CA LYS A 135 18.36 15.83 4.96
C LYS A 135 17.04 15.08 4.75
N LEU A 136 17.07 13.89 4.15
CA LEU A 136 15.87 13.07 3.94
C LEU A 136 15.25 12.58 5.25
N ASP A 137 16.05 12.27 6.27
CA ASP A 137 15.60 11.96 7.63
C ASP A 137 14.82 13.15 8.22
N HIS A 138 15.37 14.37 8.07
CA HIS A 138 14.72 15.59 8.50
C HIS A 138 13.41 15.86 7.75
N ASP A 139 13.42 15.77 6.41
CA ASP A 139 12.21 15.92 5.58
C ASP A 139 11.12 14.91 6.00
N CYS A 140 11.50 13.65 6.30
CA CYS A 140 10.57 12.63 6.78
C CYS A 140 9.96 13.00 8.15
N ALA A 141 10.76 13.54 9.07
CA ALA A 141 10.29 14.00 10.37
C ALA A 141 9.34 15.20 10.23
N GLU A 142 9.66 16.15 9.34
CA GLU A 142 8.79 17.30 9.04
C GLU A 142 7.45 16.85 8.46
N LEU A 143 7.44 15.89 7.53
CA LEU A 143 6.20 15.30 7.01
C LEU A 143 5.38 14.61 8.10
N GLY A 144 6.05 13.94 9.06
CA GLY A 144 5.40 13.39 10.24
C GLY A 144 4.72 14.46 11.09
N ASN A 145 5.38 15.60 11.31
CA ASN A 145 4.81 16.73 12.03
C ASN A 145 3.64 17.37 11.26
N ARG A 146 3.79 17.60 9.94
CA ARG A 146 2.71 18.10 9.07
C ARG A 146 1.47 17.21 9.11
N ARG A 147 1.66 15.88 9.13
CA ARG A 147 0.56 14.91 9.28
C ARG A 147 -0.15 15.07 10.62
N ALA A 148 0.61 15.19 11.71
CA ALA A 148 0.05 15.38 13.04
C ALA A 148 -0.72 16.71 13.17
N GLU A 149 -0.18 17.80 12.61
CA GLU A 149 -0.85 19.10 12.55
C GLU A 149 -2.15 19.04 11.76
N GLU A 150 -2.15 18.43 10.57
CA GLU A 150 -3.36 18.29 9.75
C GLU A 150 -4.43 17.47 10.46
N ASN A 151 -4.06 16.39 11.16
CA ASN A 151 -4.99 15.61 11.99
C ASN A 151 -5.59 16.45 13.12
N SER A 152 -4.76 17.24 13.82
CA SER A 152 -5.24 18.13 14.89
C SER A 152 -6.21 19.18 14.38
N ARG A 153 -5.84 19.86 13.28
CA ARG A 153 -6.69 20.88 12.63
C ARG A 153 -8.01 20.28 12.16
N PHE A 154 -7.96 19.08 11.56
CA PHE A 154 -9.16 18.41 11.11
C PHE A 154 -10.07 17.98 12.28
N ALA A 155 -9.51 17.49 13.39
CA ALA A 155 -10.28 17.13 14.57
C ALA A 155 -11.06 18.33 15.12
N GLU A 156 -10.44 19.51 15.19
CA GLU A 156 -11.11 20.75 15.58
C GLU A 156 -12.27 21.09 14.62
N ILE A 157 -12.01 21.08 13.31
CA ILE A 157 -13.02 21.36 12.27
C ILE A 157 -14.17 20.34 12.33
N GLU A 158 -13.87 19.07 12.50
CA GLU A 158 -14.86 18.00 12.60
C GLU A 158 -15.75 18.21 13.82
N THR A 159 -15.17 18.49 14.99
CA THR A 159 -15.95 18.74 16.21
C THR A 159 -16.87 19.95 16.07
N GLU A 160 -16.35 21.06 15.52
CA GLU A 160 -17.14 22.29 15.31
C GLU A 160 -18.28 22.06 14.32
N ARG A 161 -18.01 21.43 13.17
CA ARG A 161 -19.03 21.18 12.15
C ARG A 161 -20.04 20.13 12.59
N GLN A 162 -19.60 19.10 13.32
CA GLN A 162 -20.50 18.11 13.90
C GLN A 162 -21.44 18.75 14.94
N ALA A 163 -20.94 19.66 15.78
CA ALA A 163 -21.78 20.42 16.71
C ALA A 163 -22.86 21.22 15.96
N LYS A 164 -22.50 21.90 14.86
CA LYS A 164 -23.46 22.62 13.99
C LYS A 164 -24.51 21.70 13.38
N VAL A 165 -24.14 20.48 12.97
CA VAL A 165 -25.11 19.47 12.49
C VAL A 165 -26.09 19.12 13.61
N THR A 166 -25.60 18.80 14.80
CA THR A 166 -26.46 18.41 15.93
C THR A 166 -27.39 19.54 16.38
N GLU A 167 -26.93 20.79 16.33
CA GLU A 167 -27.74 21.96 16.63
C GLU A 167 -28.84 22.15 15.58
N ALA A 168 -28.51 22.07 14.28
CA ALA A 168 -29.46 22.17 13.19
C ALA A 168 -30.53 21.06 13.25
N GLU A 169 -30.14 19.83 13.60
CA GLU A 169 -31.06 18.70 13.82
C GLU A 169 -32.03 18.98 14.97
N SER A 170 -31.53 19.47 16.11
CA SER A 170 -32.34 19.82 17.28
C SER A 170 -33.35 20.94 16.97
N ILE A 171 -32.95 21.96 16.20
CA ILE A 171 -33.83 23.05 15.80
C ILE A 171 -34.91 22.55 14.83
N LEU A 172 -34.54 21.69 13.87
CA LEU A 172 -35.46 21.08 12.92
C LEU A 172 -36.50 20.20 13.65
N GLU A 173 -36.07 19.36 14.58
CA GLU A 173 -36.94 18.50 15.37
C GLU A 173 -37.97 19.32 16.16
N LYS A 174 -37.53 20.40 16.83
CA LYS A 174 -38.44 21.31 17.55
C LYS A 174 -39.49 21.93 16.62
N ALA A 175 -39.09 22.37 15.43
CA ALA A 175 -40.02 22.94 14.45
C ALA A 175 -41.00 21.89 13.89
N GLN A 176 -40.56 20.65 13.68
CA GLN A 176 -41.42 19.55 13.26
C GLN A 176 -42.44 19.16 14.34
N ASN A 177 -42.03 19.14 15.62
CA ASN A 177 -42.91 18.88 16.75
C ASN A 177 -43.96 20.00 16.90
N GLU A 178 -43.57 21.26 16.73
CA GLU A 178 -44.49 22.40 16.71
C GLU A 178 -45.52 22.26 15.57
N LEU A 179 -45.06 21.93 14.36
CA LEU A 179 -45.95 21.69 13.21
C LEU A 179 -46.94 20.56 13.50
N GLY A 180 -46.46 19.44 14.04
CA GLY A 180 -47.29 18.29 14.40
C GLY A 180 -48.37 18.63 15.43
N SER A 181 -48.02 19.45 16.44
CA SER A 181 -48.97 19.96 17.43
C SER A 181 -50.06 20.83 16.80
N LEU A 182 -49.69 21.79 15.94
CA LEU A 182 -50.65 22.66 15.25
C LEU A 182 -51.56 21.86 14.29
N GLU A 183 -51.00 20.88 13.58
CA GLU A 183 -51.80 19.99 12.73
C GLU A 183 -52.77 19.12 13.53
N ALA A 184 -52.36 18.61 14.69
CA ALA A 184 -53.23 17.84 15.58
C ALA A 184 -54.39 18.71 16.11
N GLN A 185 -54.11 19.97 16.48
CA GLN A 185 -55.16 20.94 16.86
C GLN A 185 -56.13 21.19 15.70
N ARG A 186 -55.63 21.38 14.48
CA ARG A 186 -56.46 21.55 13.27
C ARG A 186 -57.34 20.32 13.03
N ARG A 187 -56.82 19.10 13.18
CA ARG A 187 -57.59 17.86 13.04
C ARG A 187 -58.69 17.77 14.10
N SER A 188 -58.36 18.01 15.38
CA SER A 188 -59.34 18.03 16.47
C SER A 188 -60.48 19.03 16.23
N LEU A 189 -60.17 20.24 15.77
CA LEU A 189 -61.19 21.25 15.43
C LEU A 189 -62.05 20.82 14.23
N ARG A 190 -61.46 20.19 13.20
CA ARG A 190 -62.23 19.64 12.07
C ARG A 190 -63.20 18.55 12.52
N ASP A 191 -62.79 17.67 13.44
CA ASP A 191 -63.65 16.62 13.97
C ASP A 191 -64.79 17.20 14.84
N LYS A 192 -64.50 18.23 15.65
CA LYS A 192 -65.52 18.99 16.39
C LYS A 192 -66.53 19.66 15.46
N ARG A 193 -66.06 20.30 14.37
CA ARG A 193 -66.94 20.89 13.35
C ARG A 193 -67.89 19.84 12.75
N LYS A 194 -67.35 18.71 12.32
CA LYS A 194 -68.15 17.60 11.76
C LYS A 194 -69.18 17.08 12.76
N ALA A 195 -68.83 17.00 14.04
CA ALA A 195 -69.74 16.56 15.10
C ALA A 195 -70.88 17.59 15.31
N ALA A 196 -70.57 18.89 15.34
CA ALA A 196 -71.57 19.96 15.43
C ALA A 196 -72.49 19.97 14.20
N ASP A 197 -71.93 19.86 12.99
CA ASP A 197 -72.70 19.76 11.73
C ASP A 197 -73.64 18.54 11.74
N LYS A 198 -73.18 17.39 12.24
CA LYS A 198 -74.00 16.18 12.34
C LYS A 198 -75.15 16.36 13.34
N LYS A 199 -74.88 16.97 14.51
CA LYS A 199 -75.91 17.27 15.52
C LYS A 199 -76.96 18.23 14.98
N GLN A 200 -76.54 19.32 14.33
CA GLN A 200 -77.44 20.28 13.72
C GLN A 200 -78.35 19.61 12.68
N LYS A 201 -77.79 18.81 11.77
CA LYS A 201 -78.57 18.05 10.79
C LYS A 201 -79.56 17.09 11.44
N SER A 202 -79.19 16.44 12.55
CA SER A 202 -80.12 15.56 13.26
C SER A 202 -81.27 16.31 13.94
N TYR A 203 -81.02 17.50 14.50
CA TYR A 203 -82.07 18.33 15.08
C TYR A 203 -83.03 18.87 14.03
N VAL A 204 -82.51 19.36 12.91
CA VAL A 204 -83.33 19.82 11.76
C VAL A 204 -84.20 18.68 11.24
N LYS A 205 -83.61 17.50 10.99
CA LYS A 205 -84.36 16.33 10.54
C LYS A 205 -85.45 15.91 11.54
N ALA A 206 -85.12 15.85 12.82
CA ALA A 206 -86.09 15.50 13.86
C ALA A 206 -87.22 16.53 13.95
N ALA A 207 -86.94 17.82 13.75
CA ALA A 207 -87.96 18.86 13.69
C ALA A 207 -88.89 18.68 12.48
N ASP A 208 -88.34 18.39 11.31
CA ASP A 208 -89.11 18.15 10.08
C ASP A 208 -89.97 16.89 10.19
N ASP A 209 -89.43 15.82 10.79
CA ASP A 209 -90.19 14.59 11.08
C ASP A 209 -91.36 14.88 12.04
N ARG A 210 -91.14 15.68 13.10
CA ARG A 210 -92.19 16.08 14.07
C ARG A 210 -93.26 16.98 13.47
N GLU A 211 -92.88 17.87 12.56
CA GLU A 211 -93.83 18.72 11.83
C GLU A 211 -94.66 17.89 10.84
N GLY A 212 -94.03 16.97 10.12
CA GLY A 212 -94.72 16.02 9.24
C GLY A 212 -95.65 15.05 10.00
N GLU A 213 -95.35 14.71 11.26
CA GLU A 213 -96.28 13.99 12.15
C GLU A 213 -97.45 14.88 12.60
N ALA A 214 -97.19 16.14 12.94
CA ALA A 214 -98.23 17.08 13.35
C ALA A 214 -99.26 17.34 12.24
N ASP A 215 -98.82 17.36 10.98
CA ASP A 215 -99.69 17.56 9.82
C ASP A 215 -100.61 16.36 9.52
N LYS A 216 -100.28 15.17 10.06
CA LYS A 216 -101.10 13.95 9.92
C LYS A 216 -102.16 13.79 11.01
N ARG A 217 -102.11 14.57 12.10
CA ARG A 217 -103.08 14.50 13.21
C ARG A 217 -104.24 15.49 13.01
N GLN A 218 -105.43 15.15 13.53
CA GLN A 218 -106.60 16.04 13.56
C GLN A 218 -106.36 17.19 14.57
N LEU A 219 -106.93 18.36 14.31
CA LEU A 219 -106.76 19.59 15.11
C LEU A 219 -106.99 19.34 16.61
N GLY A 220 -105.98 19.60 17.44
CA GLY A 220 -106.03 19.37 18.89
C GLY A 220 -104.70 19.62 19.62
N SER A 221 -104.69 19.43 20.94
CA SER A 221 -103.55 19.71 21.83
C SER A 221 -102.28 18.91 21.48
N GLU A 222 -102.41 17.70 20.96
CA GLU A 222 -101.27 16.89 20.52
C GLU A 222 -100.56 17.46 19.28
N GLN A 223 -101.32 18.07 18.36
CA GLN A 223 -100.75 18.74 17.20
C GLN A 223 -99.94 19.97 17.61
N GLU A 224 -100.45 20.75 18.57
CA GLU A 224 -99.74 21.91 19.12
C GLU A 224 -98.46 21.50 19.85
N GLN A 225 -98.48 20.39 20.61
CA GLN A 225 -97.29 19.84 21.27
C GLN A 225 -96.22 19.39 20.28
N LEU A 226 -96.60 18.71 19.18
CA LEU A 226 -95.65 18.30 18.15
C LEU A 226 -95.01 19.51 17.43
N ARG A 227 -95.81 20.55 17.14
CA ARG A 227 -95.29 21.81 16.57
C ARG A 227 -94.39 22.57 17.54
N ALA A 228 -94.73 22.60 18.83
CA ALA A 228 -93.87 23.18 19.86
C ALA A 228 -92.53 22.43 19.95
N SER A 229 -92.55 21.10 19.93
CA SER A 229 -91.36 20.26 19.91
C SER A 229 -90.51 20.46 18.64
N ALA A 230 -91.13 20.66 17.48
CA ALA A 230 -90.39 20.98 16.25
C ALA A 230 -89.71 22.36 16.34
N ARG A 231 -90.37 23.35 16.96
CA ARG A 231 -89.78 24.69 17.21
C ARG A 231 -88.59 24.61 18.16
N THR A 232 -88.68 23.85 19.25
CA THR A 232 -87.55 23.68 20.18
C THR A 232 -86.37 23.01 19.49
N LEU A 233 -86.60 21.97 18.69
CA LEU A 233 -85.52 21.32 17.93
C LEU A 233 -84.86 22.24 16.89
N ARG A 234 -85.63 23.14 16.25
CA ARG A 234 -85.07 24.18 15.37
C ARG A 234 -84.26 25.21 16.14
N GLN A 235 -84.70 25.58 17.34
CA GLN A 235 -83.96 26.46 18.22
C GLN A 235 -82.64 25.81 18.68
N ASP A 236 -82.68 24.54 19.11
CA ASP A 236 -81.49 23.77 19.48
C ASP A 236 -80.50 23.64 18.29
N ALA A 237 -81.01 23.56 17.06
CA ALA A 237 -80.19 23.57 15.85
C ALA A 237 -79.56 24.95 15.57
N ALA A 238 -80.28 26.04 15.83
CA ALA A 238 -79.78 27.41 15.69
C ALA A 238 -78.74 27.75 16.77
N ASP A 239 -78.91 27.22 17.98
CA ASP A 239 -77.98 27.41 19.10
C ASP A 239 -76.60 26.78 18.85
N LEU A 240 -76.48 25.85 17.88
CA LEU A 240 -75.19 25.28 17.43
C LEU A 240 -74.43 26.18 16.44
N ASP A 241 -75.07 27.14 15.77
CA ASP A 241 -74.40 28.02 14.82
C ASP A 241 -73.28 28.88 15.42
N PRO A 242 -73.40 29.50 16.62
CA PRO A 242 -72.28 30.22 17.22
C PRO A 242 -71.07 29.31 17.49
N GLU A 243 -71.28 28.05 17.91
CA GLU A 243 -70.20 27.07 18.09
C GLU A 243 -69.50 26.76 16.76
N ARG A 244 -70.26 26.56 15.68
CA ARG A 244 -69.72 26.31 14.33
C ARG A 244 -68.89 27.49 13.83
N GLN A 245 -69.40 28.71 13.99
CA GLN A 245 -68.69 29.94 13.61
C GLN A 245 -67.41 30.12 14.42
N ASP A 246 -67.42 29.83 15.73
CA ASP A 246 -66.21 29.89 16.56
C ASP A 246 -65.17 28.84 16.13
N ILE A 247 -65.59 27.60 15.84
CA ILE A 247 -64.69 26.56 15.31
C ILE A 247 -64.08 26.99 13.97
N GLU A 248 -64.85 27.61 13.08
CA GLU A 248 -64.37 28.10 11.79
C GLU A 248 -63.36 29.25 11.94
N ARG A 249 -63.60 30.19 12.87
CA ARG A 249 -62.63 31.24 13.22
C ARG A 249 -61.34 30.66 13.79
N ARG A 250 -61.41 29.64 14.64
CA ARG A 250 -60.22 28.97 15.19
C ARG A 250 -59.46 28.19 14.11
N LEU A 251 -60.17 27.54 13.18
CA LEU A 251 -59.56 26.86 12.05
C LEU A 251 -58.80 27.85 11.15
N SER A 252 -59.41 28.98 10.79
CA SER A 252 -58.73 30.01 9.98
C SER A 252 -57.56 30.66 10.72
N ALA A 253 -57.66 30.84 12.04
CA ALA A 253 -56.56 31.32 12.87
C ALA A 253 -55.35 30.37 12.88
N LEU A 254 -55.53 29.06 12.66
CA LEU A 254 -54.45 28.07 12.58
C LEU A 254 -53.76 28.01 11.20
N GLU A 255 -54.37 28.52 10.13
CA GLU A 255 -53.80 28.39 8.78
C GLU A 255 -52.47 29.14 8.62
N LYS A 256 -52.40 30.37 9.14
CA LYS A 256 -51.20 31.20 9.12
C LYS A 256 -50.03 30.62 9.94
N PRO A 257 -50.21 30.19 11.20
CA PRO A 257 -49.10 29.59 11.95
C PRO A 257 -48.66 28.26 11.34
N ILE A 258 -49.58 27.43 10.83
CA ILE A 258 -49.20 26.18 10.13
C ILE A 258 -48.35 26.52 8.91
N SER A 259 -48.78 27.42 8.02
CA SER A 259 -48.00 27.76 6.83
C SER A 259 -46.63 28.35 7.17
N LYS A 260 -46.55 29.19 8.22
CA LYS A 260 -45.29 29.76 8.71
C LYS A 260 -44.33 28.68 9.24
N VAL A 261 -44.81 27.75 10.06
CA VAL A 261 -43.97 26.67 10.59
C VAL A 261 -43.58 25.68 9.50
N THR A 262 -44.48 25.37 8.56
CA THR A 262 -44.13 24.56 7.37
C THR A 262 -43.00 25.18 6.57
N ALA A 263 -43.07 26.49 6.26
CA ALA A 263 -41.99 27.18 5.57
C ALA A 263 -40.67 27.12 6.36
N LYS A 264 -40.73 27.34 7.68
CA LYS A 264 -39.57 27.23 8.58
C LYS A 264 -38.94 25.83 8.56
N VAL A 265 -39.76 24.77 8.58
CA VAL A 265 -39.26 23.39 8.50
C VAL A 265 -38.52 23.15 7.19
N GLU A 266 -39.03 23.63 6.06
CA GLU A 266 -38.34 23.48 4.77
C GLU A 266 -37.02 24.25 4.71
N THR A 267 -36.98 25.48 5.25
CA THR A 267 -35.72 26.24 5.39
C THR A 267 -34.71 25.50 6.26
N LEU A 268 -35.12 24.99 7.42
CA LEU A 268 -34.23 24.27 8.34
C LEU A 268 -33.72 22.94 7.75
N LYS A 269 -34.52 22.24 6.94
CA LYS A 269 -34.05 21.05 6.20
C LYS A 269 -32.94 21.41 5.22
N ALA A 270 -33.12 22.48 4.44
CA ALA A 270 -32.10 22.94 3.50
C ALA A 270 -30.82 23.38 4.21
N GLU A 271 -30.93 24.07 5.35
CA GLU A 271 -29.80 24.43 6.19
C GLU A 271 -29.06 23.19 6.73
N LEU A 272 -29.80 22.22 7.28
CA LEU A 272 -29.21 20.96 7.75
C LEU A 272 -28.46 20.22 6.65
N GLU A 273 -29.06 20.13 5.45
CA GLU A 273 -28.41 19.48 4.31
C GLU A 273 -27.14 20.22 3.88
N SER A 274 -27.18 21.56 3.84
CA SER A 274 -26.02 22.41 3.56
C SER A 274 -24.88 22.18 4.56
N VAL A 275 -25.18 22.17 5.86
CA VAL A 275 -24.19 21.94 6.91
C VAL A 275 -23.60 20.52 6.81
N ARG A 276 -24.43 19.50 6.56
CA ARG A 276 -23.97 18.12 6.35
C ARG A 276 -23.05 17.99 5.14
N ARG A 277 -23.38 18.63 4.01
CA ARG A 277 -22.51 18.69 2.84
C ARG A 277 -21.17 19.33 3.19
N SER A 278 -21.18 20.46 3.90
CA SER A 278 -19.94 21.11 4.33
C SER A 278 -19.07 20.21 5.21
N LEU A 279 -19.65 19.42 6.12
CA LEU A 279 -18.89 18.47 6.95
C LEU A 279 -18.25 17.37 6.08
N ASN A 280 -18.99 16.83 5.11
CA ASN A 280 -18.47 15.83 4.18
C ASN A 280 -17.35 16.40 3.30
N ASP A 281 -17.49 17.61 2.79
CA ASP A 281 -16.44 18.27 1.99
C ASP A 281 -15.15 18.45 2.81
N ALA A 282 -15.26 18.77 4.11
CA ALA A 282 -14.09 18.81 5.00
C ALA A 282 -13.45 17.42 5.19
N LYS A 283 -14.27 16.37 5.38
CA LYS A 283 -13.78 14.98 5.50
C LYS A 283 -13.02 14.54 4.26
N GLU A 284 -13.57 14.83 3.09
CA GLU A 284 -12.93 14.51 1.82
C GLU A 284 -11.65 15.31 1.61
N GLY A 285 -11.68 16.62 1.87
CA GLY A 285 -10.50 17.49 1.78
C GLY A 285 -9.36 17.03 2.70
N HIS A 286 -9.67 16.65 3.94
CA HIS A 286 -8.70 16.10 4.88
C HIS A 286 -8.11 14.76 4.39
N ARG A 287 -8.96 13.84 3.92
CA ARG A 287 -8.52 12.55 3.36
C ARG A 287 -7.55 12.74 2.18
N LEU A 288 -7.82 13.71 1.30
CA LEU A 288 -6.96 14.02 0.17
C LEU A 288 -5.59 14.56 0.62
N ARG A 289 -5.56 15.48 1.59
CA ARG A 289 -4.31 16.02 2.14
C ARG A 289 -3.48 14.94 2.84
N LEU A 290 -4.11 14.04 3.58
CA LEU A 290 -3.41 12.91 4.19
C LEU A 290 -2.81 11.98 3.13
N ALA A 291 -3.55 11.67 2.07
CA ALA A 291 -3.04 10.85 0.99
C ALA A 291 -1.85 11.51 0.27
N GLU A 292 -1.86 12.84 0.12
CA GLU A 292 -0.74 13.61 -0.42
C GLU A 292 0.50 13.52 0.49
N ILE A 293 0.36 13.78 1.79
CA ILE A 293 1.44 13.70 2.77
C ILE A 293 2.03 12.28 2.82
N GLU A 294 1.18 11.24 2.80
CA GLU A 294 1.61 9.84 2.79
C GLU A 294 2.35 9.47 1.51
N ALA A 295 1.90 9.98 0.35
CA ALA A 295 2.59 9.77 -0.92
C ALA A 295 3.96 10.45 -0.94
N GLU A 296 4.08 11.68 -0.42
CA GLU A 296 5.35 12.37 -0.24
C GLU A 296 6.28 11.60 0.71
N GLN A 297 5.77 11.18 1.87
CA GLN A 297 6.53 10.40 2.84
C GLN A 297 7.03 9.08 2.23
N GLY A 298 6.19 8.38 1.45
CA GLY A 298 6.56 7.16 0.75
C GLY A 298 7.61 7.37 -0.35
N ARG A 299 7.66 8.54 -1.00
CA ARG A 299 8.75 8.91 -1.93
C ARG A 299 10.05 9.14 -1.16
N LYS A 300 10.01 9.96 -0.11
CA LYS A 300 11.17 10.29 0.72
C LYS A 300 11.78 9.07 1.41
N THR A 301 10.95 8.16 1.91
CA THR A 301 11.41 6.89 2.52
C THR A 301 12.16 6.01 1.51
N ARG A 302 11.73 5.98 0.24
CA ARG A 302 12.44 5.24 -0.82
C ARG A 302 13.76 5.91 -1.19
N GLU A 303 13.80 7.23 -1.28
CA GLU A 303 15.04 7.98 -1.49
C GLU A 303 16.04 7.77 -0.35
N LEU A 304 15.56 7.72 0.89
CA LEU A 304 16.35 7.43 2.08
C LEU A 304 16.96 6.02 1.99
N ALA A 305 16.14 5.00 1.71
CA ALA A 305 16.63 3.64 1.53
C ALA A 305 17.65 3.53 0.37
N GLN A 306 17.46 4.30 -0.70
CA GLN A 306 18.44 4.39 -1.80
C GLN A 306 19.75 5.01 -1.32
N ALA A 307 19.71 6.12 -0.59
CA ALA A 307 20.90 6.77 -0.03
C ALA A 307 21.64 5.85 0.96
N GLU A 308 20.93 5.13 1.81
CA GLU A 308 21.53 4.13 2.71
C GLU A 308 22.21 2.99 1.94
N SER A 309 21.55 2.47 0.89
CA SER A 309 22.14 1.44 0.04
C SER A 309 23.38 1.96 -0.71
N GLU A 310 23.39 3.23 -1.10
CA GLU A 310 24.53 3.88 -1.72
C GLU A 310 25.69 3.97 -0.73
N ILE A 311 25.45 4.48 0.48
CA ILE A 311 26.46 4.53 1.56
C ILE A 311 27.06 3.15 1.82
N GLN A 312 26.23 2.11 1.94
CA GLN A 312 26.72 0.73 2.14
C GLN A 312 27.62 0.25 1.00
N ARG A 313 27.20 0.44 -0.26
CA ARG A 313 28.04 0.08 -1.42
C ARG A 313 29.36 0.83 -1.42
N ARG A 314 29.32 2.13 -1.11
CA ARG A 314 30.52 2.98 -1.04
C ARG A 314 31.47 2.58 0.08
N LEU A 315 30.95 2.17 1.23
CA LEU A 315 31.77 1.62 2.32
C LEU A 315 32.48 0.32 1.91
N ILE A 316 31.81 -0.56 1.16
CA ILE A 316 32.45 -1.76 0.60
C ILE A 316 33.56 -1.38 -0.38
N THR A 317 33.31 -0.42 -1.27
CA THR A 317 34.33 0.12 -2.19
C THR A 317 35.51 0.72 -1.41
N LEU A 318 35.24 1.51 -0.38
CA LEU A 318 36.27 2.11 0.48
C LEU A 318 37.11 1.03 1.17
N GLY A 319 36.49 0.02 1.77
CA GLY A 319 37.21 -1.10 2.37
C GLY A 319 38.01 -1.92 1.35
N THR A 320 37.52 -2.02 0.11
CA THR A 320 38.28 -2.61 -0.99
C THR A 320 39.53 -1.79 -1.30
N LEU A 321 39.43 -0.46 -1.38
CA LEU A 321 40.59 0.42 -1.58
C LEU A 321 41.58 0.34 -0.42
N VAL A 322 41.10 0.29 0.83
CA VAL A 322 41.93 0.12 2.03
C VAL A 322 42.68 -1.21 1.99
N ASN A 323 42.02 -2.29 1.61
CA ASN A 323 42.63 -3.61 1.45
C ASN A 323 43.63 -3.67 0.28
N LEU A 324 43.33 -3.00 -0.84
CA LEU A 324 44.24 -2.94 -1.98
C LEU A 324 45.55 -2.20 -1.64
N ASN A 325 45.45 -1.12 -0.87
CA ASN A 325 46.63 -0.34 -0.45
C ASN A 325 47.32 -0.91 0.81
N ARG A 326 46.76 -1.97 1.44
CA ARG A 326 47.26 -2.61 2.67
C ARG A 326 47.77 -1.58 3.69
N ILE A 327 46.88 -0.69 4.10
CA ILE A 327 47.21 0.38 5.05
C ILE A 327 47.54 -0.27 6.39
N GLU A 328 48.80 -0.20 6.80
CA GLU A 328 49.30 -0.84 8.02
C GLU A 328 48.76 -0.13 9.26
N ARG A 329 47.73 -0.75 9.86
CA ARG A 329 47.10 -0.28 11.09
C ARG A 329 46.62 -1.48 11.90
N PRO A 330 46.91 -1.54 13.21
CA PRO A 330 46.55 -2.68 14.05
C PRO A 330 45.05 -2.92 14.11
N GLU A 331 44.24 -1.87 13.91
CA GLU A 331 42.78 -1.97 13.86
C GLU A 331 42.28 -2.80 12.66
N PHE A 332 43.07 -2.95 11.59
CA PHE A 332 42.64 -3.62 10.36
C PHE A 332 43.15 -5.06 10.23
N ASP A 333 44.06 -5.49 11.10
CA ASP A 333 44.73 -6.80 11.01
C ASP A 333 43.72 -7.96 10.99
N ASP A 334 42.75 -7.93 11.92
CA ASP A 334 41.69 -8.94 12.01
C ASP A 334 40.81 -9.00 10.75
N ALA A 335 40.55 -7.84 10.14
CA ALA A 335 39.75 -7.75 8.93
C ALA A 335 40.53 -8.27 7.71
N TYR A 336 41.82 -7.94 7.61
CA TYR A 336 42.71 -8.46 6.58
C TYR A 336 42.83 -9.98 6.64
N ASP A 337 43.04 -10.54 7.83
CA ASP A 337 43.07 -11.98 8.06
C ASP A 337 41.78 -12.67 7.59
N GLN A 338 40.62 -12.09 7.93
CA GLN A 338 39.32 -12.61 7.49
C GLN A 338 39.15 -12.55 5.98
N ILE A 339 39.55 -11.43 5.35
CA ILE A 339 39.49 -11.25 3.89
C ILE A 339 40.36 -12.31 3.20
N ASP A 340 41.59 -12.53 3.67
CA ASP A 340 42.51 -13.47 3.07
C ASP A 340 42.03 -14.93 3.23
N ARG A 341 41.49 -15.29 4.41
CA ARG A 341 40.84 -16.58 4.63
C ARG A 341 39.65 -16.81 3.69
N LEU A 342 38.77 -15.81 3.54
CA LEU A 342 37.60 -15.89 2.66
C LEU A 342 37.99 -15.98 1.18
N ARG A 343 38.96 -15.19 0.73
CA ARG A 343 39.51 -15.27 -0.63
C ARG A 343 40.12 -16.64 -0.92
N GLY A 344 40.87 -17.19 0.04
CA GLY A 344 41.42 -18.54 -0.07
C GLY A 344 40.33 -19.61 -0.16
N ALA A 345 39.26 -19.50 0.65
CA ALA A 345 38.12 -20.42 0.61
C ALA A 345 37.34 -20.34 -0.72
N ILE A 346 37.10 -19.14 -1.24
CA ILE A 346 36.46 -18.90 -2.54
C ILE A 346 37.31 -19.50 -3.66
N GLY A 347 38.61 -19.21 -3.67
CA GLY A 347 39.56 -19.75 -4.64
C GLY A 347 39.62 -21.28 -4.63
N GLY A 348 39.71 -21.89 -3.44
CA GLY A 348 39.68 -23.35 -3.28
C GLY A 348 38.40 -23.99 -3.83
N ARG A 349 37.24 -23.39 -3.56
CA ARG A 349 35.95 -23.88 -4.09
C ARG A 349 35.80 -23.68 -5.59
N SER A 350 36.35 -22.59 -6.13
CA SER A 350 36.36 -22.36 -7.58
C SER A 350 37.20 -23.42 -8.29
N ASN A 351 38.41 -23.70 -7.78
CA ASN A 351 39.27 -24.76 -8.30
C ASN A 351 38.59 -26.13 -8.24
N GLU A 352 37.85 -26.43 -7.16
CA GLU A 352 37.07 -27.67 -7.04
C GLU A 352 35.90 -27.72 -8.05
N ILE A 353 35.23 -26.59 -8.32
CA ILE A 353 34.22 -26.51 -9.38
C ILE A 353 34.86 -26.82 -10.74
N ASP A 354 36.01 -26.24 -11.04
CA ASP A 354 36.71 -26.42 -12.31
C ASP A 354 37.19 -27.87 -12.47
N ARG A 355 37.73 -28.46 -11.40
CA ARG A 355 38.05 -29.89 -11.34
C ARG A 355 36.82 -30.76 -11.60
N LEU A 356 35.72 -30.54 -10.87
CA LEU A 356 34.48 -31.33 -11.05
C LEU A 356 33.87 -31.12 -12.43
N ALA A 357 34.01 -29.93 -13.02
CA ALA A 357 33.57 -29.63 -14.38
C ALA A 357 34.42 -30.36 -15.42
N ALA A 358 35.75 -30.35 -15.26
CA ALA A 358 36.68 -31.09 -16.10
C ALA A 358 36.40 -32.61 -16.00
N GLU A 359 36.27 -33.19 -14.81
CA GLU A 359 35.92 -34.60 -14.61
C GLU A 359 34.55 -34.95 -15.23
N ARG A 360 33.59 -34.02 -15.17
CA ARG A 360 32.27 -34.18 -15.77
C ARG A 360 32.32 -34.23 -17.29
N ASP A 361 33.31 -33.58 -17.91
CA ASP A 361 33.44 -33.44 -19.36
C ASP A 361 34.46 -34.43 -19.97
N ALA A 362 35.31 -35.05 -19.14
CA ALA A 362 36.35 -36.01 -19.51
C ALA A 362 35.85 -37.43 -19.89
N TYR A 363 34.62 -37.57 -20.39
CA TYR A 363 34.04 -38.89 -20.68
C TYR A 363 34.15 -39.28 -22.16
N ASP A 364 34.25 -40.59 -22.40
CA ASP A 364 34.14 -41.16 -23.74
C ASP A 364 32.68 -41.05 -24.24
N LYS A 365 32.45 -40.08 -25.12
CA LYS A 365 31.16 -39.87 -25.79
C LYS A 365 30.70 -41.10 -26.55
N GLY A 366 31.63 -41.89 -27.11
CA GLY A 366 31.33 -43.10 -27.88
C GLY A 366 30.68 -44.19 -27.03
N SER A 367 31.28 -44.50 -25.87
CA SER A 367 30.72 -45.47 -24.93
C SER A 367 29.37 -45.06 -24.36
N ILE A 368 29.14 -43.77 -24.14
CA ILE A 368 27.83 -43.27 -23.67
C ILE A 368 26.76 -43.43 -24.75
N ILE A 369 27.04 -43.07 -26.00
CA ILE A 369 26.05 -43.19 -27.08
C ILE A 369 25.66 -44.66 -27.26
N ARG A 370 26.65 -45.56 -27.28
CA ARG A 370 26.40 -47.02 -27.35
C ARG A 370 25.58 -47.49 -26.15
N GLY A 371 25.98 -47.14 -24.93
CA GLY A 371 25.23 -47.50 -23.73
C GLY A 371 23.80 -46.95 -23.73
N ALA A 372 23.59 -45.70 -24.13
CA ALA A 372 22.27 -45.09 -24.24
C ALA A 372 21.39 -45.80 -25.27
N LEU A 373 21.93 -46.16 -26.44
CA LEU A 373 21.23 -46.95 -27.46
C LEU A 373 20.86 -48.35 -26.93
N THR A 374 21.75 -49.01 -26.19
CA THR A 374 21.44 -50.32 -25.59
C THR A 374 20.32 -50.25 -24.56
N VAL A 375 20.34 -49.24 -23.70
CA VAL A 375 19.29 -49.02 -22.69
C VAL A 375 17.97 -48.66 -23.37
N ALA A 376 17.99 -47.76 -24.36
CA ALA A 376 16.79 -47.38 -25.11
C ALA A 376 16.18 -48.56 -25.86
N GLY A 377 17.01 -49.38 -26.52
CA GLY A 377 16.57 -50.61 -27.18
C GLY A 377 15.94 -51.61 -26.22
N ALA A 378 16.56 -51.84 -25.05
CA ALA A 378 16.01 -52.71 -24.01
C ALA A 378 14.67 -52.20 -23.47
N VAL A 379 14.53 -50.89 -23.25
CA VAL A 379 13.27 -50.27 -22.81
C VAL A 379 12.18 -50.39 -23.87
N LEU A 380 12.49 -50.18 -25.15
CA LEU A 380 11.53 -50.35 -26.25
C LEU A 380 11.06 -51.81 -26.35
N ILE A 381 11.97 -52.78 -26.26
CA ILE A 381 11.61 -54.20 -26.23
C ILE A 381 10.67 -54.49 -25.05
N LEU A 382 11.02 -54.01 -23.85
CA LEU A 382 10.18 -54.18 -22.66
C LEU A 382 8.79 -53.55 -22.84
N LEU A 383 8.70 -52.32 -23.37
CA LEU A 383 7.42 -51.66 -23.66
C LEU A 383 6.59 -52.41 -24.71
N THR A 384 7.22 -52.95 -25.76
CA THR A 384 6.51 -53.77 -26.75
C THR A 384 5.97 -55.06 -26.14
N VAL A 385 6.72 -55.74 -25.29
CA VAL A 385 6.26 -56.94 -24.57
C VAL A 385 5.08 -56.60 -23.65
N VAL A 386 5.15 -55.48 -22.90
CA VAL A 386 4.05 -55.03 -22.06
C VAL A 386 2.81 -54.72 -22.89
N LEU A 387 2.94 -54.05 -24.04
CA LEU A 387 1.82 -53.76 -24.93
C LEU A 387 1.18 -55.04 -25.49
N ILE A 388 1.99 -56.03 -25.88
CA ILE A 388 1.50 -57.33 -26.35
C ILE A 388 0.73 -58.05 -25.24
N LEU A 389 1.26 -58.05 -24.00
CA LEU A 389 0.60 -58.65 -22.85
C LEU A 389 -0.72 -57.95 -22.50
N VAL A 390 -0.76 -56.62 -22.56
CA VAL A 390 -1.97 -55.83 -22.33
C VAL A 390 -3.01 -56.06 -23.42
N ALA A 391 -2.60 -56.23 -24.69
CA ALA A 391 -3.51 -56.53 -25.78
C ALA A 391 -4.04 -57.97 -25.77
N ALA A 392 -3.37 -58.88 -25.07
CA ALA A 392 -3.76 -60.29 -24.94
C ALA A 392 -4.68 -60.55 -23.72
N LEU A 393 -4.81 -59.59 -22.81
CA LEU A 393 -5.75 -59.57 -21.69
C LEU A 393 -7.04 -58.88 -22.09
#